data_AF-A0A059LJU1-F1
#
_entry.id   AF-A0A059LJU1-F1
#
_cell.length_a   1.000
_cell.length_b   1.000
_cell.length_c   1.000
_cell.angle_alpha   90.00
_cell.angle_beta   90.00
_cell.angle_gamma   90.00
#
_symmetry.space_group_name_H-M   'P 1'
#
loop_
_entity.id
_entity.type
_entity.pdbx_description
1 polymer ?
#
loop_
_entity_poly.entity_id
_entity_poly.type
_entity_poly.pdbx_seq_one_letter_code
_entity_poly.pdbx_strand_id
1 'polypeptide(L)'
;MRIVRLMMERSTTTPAHRLSLPSSVRPARLPEPCQVSTSSPSVLKRQRQSEKRRLRNKSRKSECKTRMKKVFAEVGEWASAPPQAREDLLPLTRLLSEAYAAIDRAAARGVIHWRTAARRKSRMGRARQALLEAAVLHRPLTQEERDAQDLEAFHGAREDFGGADVIDVTAVQEEEEEAGEETGGQEAER
;
A
#
# COMPACT_ATOMS: atom_id res chain seq x y z
N MET A 1 -17.83 -48.74 20.84
CA MET A 1 -19.10 -49.20 20.22
C MET A 1 -18.88 -49.32 18.71
N ARG A 2 -18.58 -50.55 18.26
CA ARG A 2 -18.56 -50.95 16.85
C ARG A 2 -20.01 -51.24 16.46
N ILE A 3 -20.54 -50.56 15.45
CA ILE A 3 -21.77 -50.98 14.78
C ILE A 3 -21.36 -51.52 13.42
N VAL A 4 -21.39 -52.84 13.33
CA VAL A 4 -21.23 -53.65 12.14
C VAL A 4 -22.57 -53.65 11.40
N ARG A 5 -22.62 -53.39 10.09
CA ARG A 5 -23.66 -54.00 9.24
C ARG A 5 -23.32 -54.06 7.75
N LEU A 6 -23.10 -55.31 7.33
CA LEU A 6 -23.37 -55.95 6.04
C LEU A 6 -22.59 -55.51 4.79
N MET A 7 -21.65 -56.40 4.42
CA MET A 7 -21.52 -56.87 3.04
C MET A 7 -22.87 -57.45 2.56
N MET A 8 -23.33 -57.05 1.38
CA MET A 8 -24.01 -57.96 0.46
C MET A 8 -23.97 -57.39 -0.96
N GLU A 9 -23.29 -58.14 -1.80
CA GLU A 9 -23.31 -58.20 -3.26
C GLU A 9 -24.53 -57.57 -3.95
N ARG A 10 -24.28 -56.67 -4.90
CA ARG A 10 -25.12 -56.51 -6.10
C ARG A 10 -24.22 -56.42 -7.31
N SER A 11 -23.81 -57.60 -7.76
CA SER A 11 -23.48 -57.88 -9.15
C SER A 11 -24.68 -57.54 -10.03
N THR A 12 -24.61 -56.43 -10.76
CA THR A 12 -25.47 -56.22 -11.93
C THR A 12 -24.59 -55.89 -13.13
N THR A 13 -24.10 -56.96 -13.74
CA THR A 13 -23.58 -57.03 -15.11
C THR A 13 -24.56 -56.35 -16.05
N THR A 14 -24.16 -55.22 -16.66
CA THR A 14 -24.92 -54.64 -17.78
C THR A 14 -24.49 -55.37 -19.05
N PRO A 15 -25.41 -55.98 -19.83
CA PRO A 15 -25.04 -56.62 -21.08
C PRO A 15 -24.59 -55.57 -22.11
N ALA A 16 -23.44 -55.81 -22.73
CA ALA A 16 -22.97 -55.02 -23.86
C ALA A 16 -23.91 -55.27 -25.05
N HIS A 17 -24.91 -54.40 -25.23
CA HIS A 17 -25.66 -54.34 -26.47
C HIS A 17 -24.73 -53.78 -27.55
N ARG A 18 -24.30 -54.68 -28.43
CA ARG A 18 -23.48 -54.46 -29.60
C ARG A 18 -24.17 -53.46 -30.55
N LEU A 19 -23.94 -52.17 -30.33
CA LEU A 19 -24.33 -51.14 -31.28
C LEU A 19 -23.41 -51.25 -32.51
N SER A 20 -23.99 -51.66 -33.62
CA SER A 20 -23.36 -51.59 -34.95
C SER A 20 -23.03 -50.14 -35.27
N LEU A 21 -21.74 -49.82 -35.35
CA LEU A 21 -21.27 -48.54 -35.84
C LEU A 21 -21.68 -48.38 -37.32
N PRO A 22 -22.30 -47.26 -37.73
CA PRO A 22 -22.56 -47.01 -39.14
C PRO A 22 -21.22 -46.81 -39.90
N SER A 23 -20.99 -47.62 -40.93
CA SER A 23 -19.77 -47.64 -41.76
C SER A 23 -19.70 -46.47 -42.76
N SER A 24 -19.92 -45.24 -42.31
CA SER A 24 -19.64 -44.04 -43.14
C SER A 24 -18.93 -42.96 -42.34
N VAL A 25 -17.86 -43.35 -41.64
CA VAL A 25 -16.87 -42.39 -41.16
C VAL A 25 -16.17 -41.85 -42.42
N ARG A 26 -16.63 -40.69 -42.92
CA ARG A 26 -15.80 -39.86 -43.81
C ARG A 26 -14.41 -39.81 -43.17
N PRO A 27 -13.32 -40.17 -43.88
CA PRO A 27 -12.00 -40.09 -43.29
C PRO A 27 -11.83 -38.67 -42.77
N ALA A 28 -11.53 -38.54 -41.48
CA ALA A 28 -11.23 -37.25 -40.89
C ALA A 28 -10.16 -36.62 -41.76
N ARG A 29 -10.51 -35.54 -42.47
CA ARG A 29 -9.52 -34.68 -43.10
C ARG A 29 -8.64 -34.23 -41.95
N LEU A 30 -7.44 -34.80 -41.85
CA LEU A 30 -6.43 -34.29 -40.94
C LEU A 30 -6.37 -32.79 -41.21
N PRO A 31 -6.41 -31.92 -40.18
CA PRO A 31 -6.28 -30.49 -40.41
C PRO A 31 -4.98 -30.29 -41.19
N GLU A 32 -5.11 -29.74 -42.40
CA GLU A 32 -3.97 -29.33 -43.23
C GLU A 32 -2.97 -28.61 -42.33
N PRO A 33 -1.66 -28.92 -42.39
CA PRO A 33 -0.68 -28.27 -41.54
C PRO A 33 -0.85 -26.76 -41.71
N CYS A 34 -1.12 -26.07 -40.60
CA CYS A 34 -1.24 -24.62 -40.56
C CYS A 34 0.00 -24.05 -41.25
N GLN A 35 -0.19 -23.55 -42.49
CA GLN A 35 0.87 -22.88 -43.22
C GLN A 35 1.39 -21.79 -42.30
N VAL A 36 2.70 -21.82 -42.03
CA VAL A 36 3.37 -21.02 -41.01
C VAL A 36 3.00 -19.56 -41.23
N SER A 37 1.99 -19.08 -40.50
CA SER A 37 1.54 -17.70 -40.66
C SER A 37 2.67 -16.82 -40.16
N THR A 38 3.37 -16.19 -41.10
CA THR A 38 4.26 -15.10 -40.79
C THR A 38 3.40 -14.09 -40.03
N SER A 39 3.69 -13.90 -38.74
CA SER A 39 2.88 -13.04 -37.90
C SER A 39 2.81 -11.66 -38.55
N SER A 40 1.62 -11.04 -38.54
CA SER A 40 1.43 -9.75 -39.21
C SER A 40 2.50 -8.73 -38.77
N PRO A 41 2.92 -7.80 -39.63
CA PRO A 41 4.04 -6.90 -39.35
C PRO A 41 3.82 -6.06 -38.06
N SER A 42 2.57 -5.78 -37.71
CA SER A 42 2.20 -5.13 -36.45
C SER A 42 2.47 -6.02 -35.22
N VAL A 43 2.18 -7.32 -35.30
CA VAL A 43 2.44 -8.30 -34.23
C VAL A 43 3.95 -8.44 -34.00
N LEU A 44 4.74 -8.62 -35.06
CA LEU A 44 6.21 -8.72 -34.95
C LEU A 44 6.81 -7.46 -34.32
N LYS A 45 6.31 -6.26 -34.68
CA LYS A 45 6.72 -5.00 -34.06
C LYS A 45 6.39 -4.96 -32.57
N ARG A 46 5.19 -5.40 -32.17
CA ARG A 46 4.78 -5.43 -30.75
C ARG A 46 5.61 -6.43 -29.94
N GLN A 47 5.95 -7.59 -30.49
CA GLN A 47 6.85 -8.56 -29.86
C GLN A 47 8.22 -7.93 -29.57
N ARG A 48 8.87 -7.34 -30.58
CA ARG A 48 10.17 -6.64 -30.42
C ARG A 48 10.11 -5.53 -29.36
N GLN A 49 9.04 -4.72 -29.38
CA GLN A 49 8.84 -3.66 -28.39
C GLN A 49 8.65 -4.20 -26.97
N SER A 50 7.87 -5.27 -26.84
CA SER A 50 7.58 -5.94 -25.57
C SER A 50 8.84 -6.52 -24.96
N GLU A 51 9.65 -7.23 -25.74
CA GLU A 51 10.95 -7.77 -25.30
C GLU A 51 11.87 -6.67 -24.80
N LYS A 52 12.03 -5.59 -25.58
CA LYS A 52 12.86 -4.45 -25.20
C LYS A 52 12.39 -3.82 -23.89
N ARG A 53 11.07 -3.65 -23.70
CA ARG A 53 10.47 -3.12 -22.47
C ARG A 53 10.61 -4.09 -21.30
N ARG A 54 10.44 -5.39 -21.54
CA ARG A 54 10.57 -6.47 -20.55
C ARG A 54 11.97 -6.50 -19.97
N LEU A 55 13.02 -6.42 -20.80
CA LEU A 55 14.41 -6.41 -20.33
C LEU A 55 14.71 -5.23 -19.42
N ARG A 56 14.31 -4.00 -19.81
CA ARG A 56 14.48 -2.80 -18.99
C ARG A 56 13.70 -2.86 -17.68
N ASN A 57 12.45 -3.31 -17.74
CA ASN A 57 11.59 -3.43 -16.57
C ASN A 57 12.08 -4.53 -15.62
N LYS A 58 12.61 -5.64 -16.15
CA LYS A 58 13.21 -6.72 -15.37
C LYS A 58 14.38 -6.19 -14.56
N SER A 59 15.34 -5.51 -15.21
CA SER A 59 16.52 -4.92 -14.56
C SER A 59 16.15 -3.97 -13.42
N ARG A 60 15.24 -3.01 -13.66
CA ARG A 60 14.81 -2.04 -12.64
C ARG A 60 14.03 -2.70 -11.48
N LYS A 61 13.19 -3.69 -11.79
CA LYS A 61 12.45 -4.45 -10.77
C LYS A 61 13.39 -5.31 -9.92
N SER A 62 14.38 -5.97 -10.53
CA SER A 62 15.40 -6.72 -9.78
C SER A 62 16.27 -5.81 -8.95
N GLU A 63 16.69 -4.66 -9.48
CA GLU A 63 17.47 -3.66 -8.76
C GLU A 63 16.77 -3.21 -7.47
N CYS A 64 15.48 -2.86 -7.56
CA CYS A 64 14.66 -2.53 -6.38
C CYS A 64 14.61 -3.70 -5.39
N LYS A 65 14.35 -4.93 -5.88
CA LYS A 65 14.24 -6.12 -5.02
C LYS A 65 15.56 -6.41 -4.29
N THR A 66 16.69 -6.27 -4.98
CA THR A 66 18.02 -6.50 -4.40
C THR A 66 18.33 -5.49 -3.31
N ARG A 67 18.13 -4.18 -3.54
CA ARG A 67 18.36 -3.17 -2.50
C ARG A 67 17.46 -3.35 -1.29
N MET A 68 16.18 -3.64 -1.52
CA MET A 68 15.24 -3.95 -0.42
C MET A 68 15.69 -5.16 0.39
N LYS A 69 16.19 -6.23 -0.26
CA LYS A 69 16.71 -7.41 0.44
C LYS A 69 17.89 -7.08 1.35
N LYS A 70 18.83 -6.23 0.90
CA LYS A 70 19.96 -5.78 1.72
C LYS A 70 19.48 -5.07 2.98
N VAL A 71 18.55 -4.13 2.85
CA VAL A 71 17.96 -3.42 4.01
C VAL A 71 17.33 -4.41 4.99
N PHE A 72 16.55 -5.39 4.52
CA PHE A 72 15.94 -6.37 5.42
C PHE A 72 16.93 -7.36 6.04
N ALA A 73 18.03 -7.67 5.37
CA ALA A 73 19.09 -8.51 5.92
C ALA A 73 19.74 -7.81 7.13
N GLU A 74 20.17 -6.57 6.94
CA GLU A 74 20.73 -5.73 8.01
C GLU A 74 19.73 -5.56 9.17
N VAL A 75 18.47 -5.23 8.86
CA VAL A 75 17.43 -5.10 9.89
C VAL A 75 17.25 -6.39 10.69
N GLY A 76 17.37 -7.56 10.06
CA GLY A 76 17.31 -8.85 10.75
C GLY A 76 18.48 -9.09 11.69
N GLU A 77 19.69 -8.65 11.32
CA GLU A 77 20.88 -8.74 12.15
C GLU A 77 20.75 -7.84 13.39
N TRP A 78 20.35 -6.57 13.19
CA TRP A 78 20.11 -5.61 14.27
C TRP A 78 18.91 -5.95 15.16
N ALA A 79 17.95 -6.73 14.67
CA ALA A 79 16.86 -7.21 15.51
C ALA A 79 17.34 -8.22 16.57
N SER A 80 18.43 -8.94 16.32
CA SER A 80 19.01 -9.88 17.28
C SER A 80 19.94 -9.20 18.28
N ALA A 81 20.67 -8.17 17.82
CA ALA A 81 21.53 -7.34 18.65
C ALA A 81 21.16 -5.86 18.44
N PRO A 82 20.34 -5.27 19.33
CA PRO A 82 19.85 -3.91 19.13
C PRO A 82 21.01 -2.90 19.21
N PRO A 83 21.07 -1.92 18.28
CA PRO A 83 22.09 -0.88 18.30
C PRO A 83 21.86 0.03 19.51
N GLN A 84 22.94 0.38 20.21
CA GLN A 84 22.89 1.26 21.39
C GLN A 84 23.11 2.73 21.02
N ALA A 85 23.80 3.01 19.92
CA ALA A 85 24.08 4.36 19.45
C ALA A 85 23.42 4.65 18.10
N ARG A 86 23.16 5.94 17.85
CA ARG A 86 22.65 6.41 16.54
C ARG A 86 23.69 6.26 15.42
N GLU A 87 24.97 6.24 15.78
CA GLU A 87 26.09 6.13 14.83
C GLU A 87 26.13 4.76 14.14
N ASP A 88 25.75 3.70 14.86
CA ASP A 88 25.65 2.33 14.33
C ASP A 88 24.61 2.20 13.21
N LEU A 89 23.65 3.14 13.13
CA LEU A 89 22.59 3.17 12.11
C LEU A 89 23.00 3.87 10.81
N LEU A 90 24.19 4.47 10.74
CA LEU A 90 24.72 5.08 9.52
C LEU A 90 24.75 4.12 8.31
N PRO A 91 25.27 2.87 8.40
CA PRO A 91 25.24 1.93 7.29
C PRO A 91 23.81 1.62 6.82
N LEU A 92 22.88 1.40 7.76
CA LEU A 92 21.47 1.14 7.44
C LEU A 92 20.83 2.35 6.73
N THR A 93 21.14 3.57 7.19
CA THR A 93 20.63 4.82 6.61
C THR A 93 21.13 5.01 5.17
N ARG A 94 22.40 4.66 4.90
CA ARG A 94 22.96 4.67 3.53
C ARG A 94 22.25 3.66 2.63
N LEU A 95 22.02 2.42 3.10
CA LEU A 95 21.31 1.42 2.32
C LEU A 95 19.85 1.80 2.05
N LEU A 96 19.19 2.44 3.02
CA LEU A 96 17.84 2.97 2.87
C LEU A 96 17.77 4.08 1.82
N SER A 97 18.71 5.04 1.84
CA SER A 97 18.73 6.13 0.87
C SER A 97 18.93 5.62 -0.56
N GLU A 98 19.83 4.66 -0.76
CA GLU A 98 20.00 3.97 -2.04
C GLU A 98 18.74 3.23 -2.49
N ALA A 99 18.06 2.54 -1.56
CA ALA A 99 16.83 1.80 -1.85
C ALA A 99 15.71 2.76 -2.26
N TYR A 100 15.54 3.89 -1.56
CA TYR A 100 14.58 4.93 -1.93
C TYR A 100 14.88 5.53 -3.29
N ALA A 101 16.13 5.89 -3.56
CA ALA A 101 16.55 6.41 -4.86
C ALA A 101 16.28 5.42 -6.01
N ALA A 102 16.47 4.10 -5.79
CA ALA A 102 16.14 3.10 -6.80
C ALA A 102 14.63 2.96 -7.03
N ILE A 103 13.82 2.97 -5.97
CA ILE A 103 12.36 2.90 -6.04
C ILE A 103 11.80 4.10 -6.78
N ASP A 104 12.27 5.31 -6.48
CA ASP A 104 11.77 6.54 -7.08
C ASP A 104 12.15 6.65 -8.55
N ARG A 105 13.39 6.28 -8.90
CA ARG A 105 13.81 6.17 -10.31
C ARG A 105 12.98 5.13 -11.08
N ALA A 106 12.49 4.08 -10.43
CA ALA A 106 11.60 3.11 -11.07
C ALA A 106 10.15 3.64 -11.21
N ALA A 107 9.67 4.41 -10.24
CA ALA A 107 8.35 5.03 -10.25
C ALA A 107 8.26 6.15 -11.31
N ALA A 108 9.25 7.05 -11.35
CA ALA A 108 9.33 8.13 -12.32
C ALA A 108 9.38 7.64 -13.77
N ARG A 109 9.93 6.44 -14.01
CA ARG A 109 9.97 5.81 -15.35
C ARG A 109 8.75 4.94 -15.65
N GLY A 110 7.75 4.89 -14.76
CA GLY A 110 6.52 4.12 -14.94
C GLY A 110 6.71 2.60 -14.87
N VAL A 111 7.81 2.10 -14.30
CA VAL A 111 8.06 0.65 -14.18
C VAL A 111 7.28 0.06 -13.00
N ILE A 112 7.11 0.85 -11.95
CA ILE A 112 6.24 0.56 -10.81
C ILE A 112 5.24 1.71 -10.63
N HIS A 113 4.03 1.39 -10.20
CA HIS A 113 3.02 2.40 -9.89
C HIS A 113 3.41 3.18 -8.62
N TRP A 114 3.07 4.47 -8.55
CA TRP A 114 3.42 5.36 -7.42
C TRP A 114 2.94 4.82 -6.07
N ARG A 115 1.73 4.26 -5.99
CA ARG A 115 1.23 3.56 -4.78
C ARG A 115 2.09 2.36 -4.39
N THR A 116 2.58 1.61 -5.37
CA THR A 116 3.48 0.47 -5.12
C THR A 116 4.83 0.95 -4.60
N ALA A 117 5.34 2.07 -5.10
CA ALA A 117 6.54 2.72 -4.59
C ALA A 117 6.33 3.18 -3.14
N ALA A 118 5.23 3.91 -2.86
CA ALA A 118 4.87 4.38 -1.52
C ALA A 118 4.75 3.23 -0.51
N ARG A 119 4.07 2.13 -0.87
CA ARG A 119 3.97 0.93 -0.01
C ARG A 119 5.34 0.32 0.30
N ARG A 120 6.25 0.27 -0.68
CA ARG A 120 7.62 -0.25 -0.45
C ARG A 120 8.43 0.67 0.47
N LYS A 121 8.31 1.99 0.30
CA LYS A 121 8.95 2.97 1.19
C LYS A 121 8.45 2.84 2.62
N SER A 122 7.13 2.81 2.78
CA SER A 122 6.47 2.64 4.08
C SER A 122 6.88 1.34 4.76
N ARG A 123 6.97 0.22 4.02
CA ARG A 123 7.42 -1.07 4.60
C ARG A 123 8.83 -0.99 5.19
N MET A 124 9.80 -0.42 4.48
CA MET A 124 11.17 -0.28 4.98
C MET A 124 11.24 0.75 6.13
N GLY A 125 10.47 1.85 6.03
CA GLY A 125 10.39 2.86 7.08
C GLY A 125 9.84 2.30 8.39
N ARG A 126 8.77 1.49 8.33
CA ARG A 126 8.21 0.78 9.49
C ARG A 126 9.20 -0.18 10.12
N ALA A 127 9.97 -0.91 9.29
CA ALA A 127 10.98 -1.84 9.79
C ALA A 127 12.10 -1.11 10.55
N ARG A 128 12.60 0.02 10.02
CA ARG A 128 13.55 0.88 10.73
C ARG A 128 12.96 1.43 12.03
N GLN A 129 11.72 1.90 11.97
CA GLN A 129 11.03 2.48 13.13
C GLN A 129 10.90 1.46 14.26
N ALA A 130 10.50 0.22 13.94
CA ALA A 130 10.40 -0.86 14.92
C ALA A 130 11.75 -1.18 15.58
N LEU A 131 12.86 -1.12 14.84
CA LEU A 131 14.20 -1.26 15.44
C LEU A 131 14.53 -0.13 16.42
N LEU A 132 14.17 1.11 16.06
CA LEU A 132 14.40 2.27 16.93
C LEU A 132 13.59 2.20 18.22
N GLU A 133 12.35 1.72 18.13
CA GLU A 133 11.47 1.47 19.27
C GLU A 133 12.01 0.33 20.16
N ALA A 134 12.46 -0.77 19.57
CA ALA A 134 13.05 -1.90 20.29
C ALA A 134 14.36 -1.51 21.00
N ALA A 135 15.17 -0.66 20.37
CA ALA A 135 16.37 -0.09 20.99
C ALA A 135 16.07 1.03 22.01
N VAL A 136 14.80 1.42 22.18
CA VAL A 136 14.36 2.54 23.03
C VAL A 136 15.06 3.88 22.66
N LEU A 137 15.58 3.98 21.44
CA LEU A 137 16.30 5.17 20.94
C LEU A 137 15.35 6.25 20.38
N HIS A 138 14.08 5.91 20.25
CA HIS A 138 13.04 6.80 19.77
C HIS A 138 11.95 6.97 20.82
N ARG A 139 12.01 8.09 21.54
CA ARG A 139 10.91 8.60 22.35
C ARG A 139 9.93 9.32 21.41
N PRO A 140 8.69 8.84 21.23
CA PRO A 140 7.70 9.63 20.51
C PRO A 140 7.35 10.87 21.34
N LEU A 141 7.14 12.01 20.66
CA LEU A 141 6.59 13.21 21.29
C LEU A 141 5.23 12.88 21.89
N THR A 142 4.97 13.34 23.12
CA THR A 142 3.66 13.20 23.76
C THR A 142 2.62 14.02 22.99
N GLN A 143 1.34 13.71 23.20
CA GLN A 143 0.25 14.44 22.53
C GLN A 143 0.32 15.93 22.90
N GLU A 144 0.62 16.23 24.16
CA GLU A 144 0.79 17.59 24.69
C GLU A 144 1.92 18.36 23.99
N GLU A 145 3.06 17.70 23.74
CA GLU A 145 4.20 18.33 23.02
C GLU A 145 3.86 18.61 21.53
N ARG A 146 3.00 17.78 20.91
CA ARG A 146 2.54 18.02 19.53
C ARG A 146 1.52 19.14 19.48
N ASP A 147 0.55 19.11 20.39
CA ASP A 147 -0.50 20.13 20.47
C ASP A 147 0.14 21.51 20.76
N ALA A 148 1.17 21.58 21.61
CA ALA A 148 1.96 22.79 21.83
C ALA A 148 2.70 23.29 20.57
N GLN A 149 3.31 22.38 19.79
CA GLN A 149 3.98 22.73 18.52
C GLN A 149 2.99 23.22 17.46
N ASP A 150 1.81 22.61 17.39
CA ASP A 150 0.76 23.01 16.46
C ASP A 150 0.18 24.38 16.85
N LEU A 151 0.03 24.67 18.14
CA LEU A 151 -0.33 25.99 18.65
C LEU A 151 0.76 27.03 18.34
N GLU A 152 2.03 26.74 18.60
CA GLU A 152 3.16 27.61 18.24
C GLU A 152 3.22 27.86 16.73
N ALA A 153 2.98 26.85 15.90
CA ALA A 153 2.90 26.99 14.45
C ALA A 153 1.68 27.82 14.01
N PHE A 154 0.55 27.70 14.71
CA PHE A 154 -0.67 28.49 14.44
C PHE A 154 -0.47 29.96 14.83
N HIS A 155 0.22 30.23 15.95
CA HIS A 155 0.59 31.58 16.38
C HIS A 155 1.64 32.20 15.45
N GLY A 156 2.67 31.46 15.04
CA GLY A 156 3.67 31.91 14.08
C GLY A 156 3.08 32.20 12.69
N ALA A 157 2.13 31.38 12.22
CA ALA A 157 1.43 31.65 10.97
C ALA A 157 0.54 32.91 11.04
N ARG A 158 -0.01 33.23 12.22
CA ARG A 158 -0.84 34.42 12.43
C ARG A 158 -0.04 35.74 12.38
N GLU A 159 1.27 35.69 12.60
CA GLU A 159 2.15 36.86 12.46
C GLU A 159 2.62 37.08 11.01
N ASP A 160 2.64 36.04 10.17
CA ASP A 160 3.04 36.12 8.76
C ASP A 160 1.88 36.55 7.82
N PHE A 161 0.63 36.24 8.17
CA PHE A 161 -0.55 36.81 7.51
C PHE A 161 -0.90 38.13 8.20
N GLY A 162 -0.29 39.22 7.72
CA GLY A 162 -0.46 40.58 8.25
C GLY A 162 -1.85 40.85 8.84
N GLY A 163 -1.86 41.13 10.15
CA GLY A 163 -3.03 41.19 11.01
C GLY A 163 -4.12 42.15 10.56
N ALA A 164 -4.98 41.66 9.69
CA ALA A 164 -6.30 42.19 9.43
C ALA A 164 -7.25 40.98 9.51
N ASP A 165 -8.34 41.12 10.26
CA ASP A 165 -9.45 40.17 10.34
C ASP A 165 -9.28 39.04 11.37
N VAL A 166 -9.07 39.43 12.63
CA VAL A 166 -9.61 38.65 13.75
C VAL A 166 -10.91 39.32 14.15
N ILE A 167 -12.04 38.68 13.84
CA ILE A 167 -13.33 39.05 14.42
C ILE A 167 -13.23 38.76 15.92
N ASP A 168 -13.30 39.82 16.72
CA ASP A 168 -13.26 39.73 18.18
C ASP A 168 -14.60 39.18 18.68
N VAL A 169 -14.69 37.85 18.82
CA VAL A 169 -15.91 37.14 19.24
C VAL A 169 -16.29 37.49 20.70
N THR A 170 -15.35 38.05 21.47
CA THR A 170 -15.60 38.54 22.84
C THR A 170 -16.46 39.81 22.88
N ALA A 171 -16.57 40.58 21.80
CA ALA A 171 -17.42 41.78 21.75
C ALA A 171 -18.93 41.48 21.61
N VAL A 172 -19.30 40.26 21.18
CA VAL A 172 -20.72 39.88 21.03
C VAL A 172 -21.33 39.42 22.37
N GLN A 173 -20.52 39.09 23.38
CA GLN A 173 -21.03 38.66 24.69
C GLN A 173 -21.30 39.82 25.66
N GLU A 174 -20.76 41.02 25.42
CA GLU A 174 -20.98 42.18 26.31
C GLU A 174 -22.24 42.97 25.94
N GLU A 175 -22.77 42.84 24.71
CA GLU A 175 -23.99 43.57 24.29
C GLU A 175 -25.31 42.86 24.68
N GLU A 176 -25.28 41.57 25.07
CA GLU A 176 -26.50 40.85 25.48
C GLU A 176 -26.84 40.99 26.98
N GLU A 177 -25.92 41.47 27.82
CA GLU A 177 -26.20 41.68 29.26
C GLU A 177 -26.83 43.06 29.57
N GLU A 178 -26.75 44.05 28.69
CA GLU A 178 -27.28 45.40 28.95
C GLU A 178 -28.78 45.56 28.58
N ALA A 179 -29.37 44.59 27.88
CA ALA A 179 -30.77 44.64 27.44
C ALA A 179 -31.78 44.08 28.48
N GLY A 180 -31.35 43.75 29.69
CA GLY A 180 -32.13 43.00 30.68
C GLY A 180 -32.76 43.78 31.85
N GLU A 181 -32.48 45.08 32.05
CA GLU A 181 -32.89 45.80 33.28
C GLU A 181 -34.03 46.83 33.11
N GLU A 182 -34.60 47.00 31.92
CA GLU A 182 -35.72 47.91 31.72
C GLU A 182 -36.99 47.16 31.31
N THR A 183 -37.77 46.69 32.28
CA THR A 183 -39.25 46.70 32.27
C THR A 183 -39.78 46.02 33.54
N GLY A 184 -40.56 46.77 34.33
CA GLY A 184 -41.40 46.12 35.34
C GLY A 184 -41.82 46.93 36.56
N GLY A 185 -41.67 48.25 36.57
CA GLY A 185 -42.36 49.11 37.53
C GLY A 185 -43.53 49.83 36.88
N GLN A 186 -44.77 49.38 37.10
CA GLN A 186 -46.00 50.17 37.37
C GLN A 186 -47.29 49.35 37.17
N GLU A 187 -48.34 49.77 37.90
CA GLU A 187 -49.77 49.34 37.90
C GLU A 187 -50.09 48.13 38.80
N ALA A 188 -50.59 48.25 40.04
CA ALA A 188 -51.67 49.04 40.64
C ALA A 188 -53.10 48.64 40.18
N GLU A 189 -53.95 48.35 41.18
CA GLU A 189 -55.42 48.24 41.19
C GLU A 189 -56.12 46.97 40.62
N ARG A 190 -56.53 46.06 41.52
CA ARG A 190 -57.95 45.85 41.95
C ARG A 190 -58.10 44.67 42.90
#